data_AF-A0A8T7FYR4-F1
#
_entry.id   AF-A0A8T7FYR4-F1
#
_cell.length_a   1.000
_cell.length_b   1.000
_cell.length_c   1.000
_cell.angle_alpha   90.00
_cell.angle_beta   90.00
_cell.angle_gamma   90.00
#
_symmetry.space_group_name_H-M   'P 1'
#
loop_
_entity.id
_entity.type
_entity.pdbx_description
1 polymer ?
#
loop_
_entity_poly.entity_id
_entity_poly.type
_entity_poly.pdbx_seq_one_letter_code
_entity_poly.pdbx_strand_id
1 'polypeptide(L)'
;MTSLWTISSPTTSEGIGADLPVSDMLSEALKAGRALILLDGLDEVRDLNMRNTVVERVMDFYAFHHRQGNKFVLTSRVVGYRAVRPSAEDLVECTIVDFEDDEIEEFIGQWTAALEKQAQGNTSIASADAETERRELLDAINHNPGVRQLASTPLLLTIPALMKRRG
;
A
#
# COMPACT_ATOMS: atom_id res chain seq x y z
N MET A 1 -28.73 24.26 42.36
CA MET A 1 -27.36 24.71 42.04
C MET A 1 -26.86 23.82 40.92
N THR A 2 -27.01 24.29 39.69
CA THR A 2 -26.73 23.58 38.44
C THR A 2 -25.59 24.32 37.76
N SER A 3 -24.71 23.58 37.07
CA SER A 3 -23.62 23.97 36.14
C SER A 3 -22.25 23.46 36.58
N LEU A 4 -21.32 23.02 35.73
CA LEU A 4 -21.23 22.84 34.28
C LEU A 4 -19.93 22.02 34.05
N TRP A 5 -20.02 20.76 33.62
CA TRP A 5 -18.88 20.08 32.99
C TRP A 5 -19.09 20.17 31.48
N THR A 6 -18.69 21.29 30.89
CA THR A 6 -18.66 21.45 29.43
C THR A 6 -17.41 20.77 28.92
N ILE A 7 -17.57 19.61 28.28
CA ILE A 7 -16.56 19.06 27.40
C ILE A 7 -16.58 19.91 26.13
N SER A 8 -15.63 20.81 26.02
CA SER A 8 -15.36 21.54 24.79
C SER A 8 -14.56 20.64 23.84
N SER A 9 -15.02 20.48 22.61
CA SER A 9 -14.25 19.99 21.46
C SER A 9 -14.54 20.93 20.28
N PRO A 10 -13.73 20.98 19.21
CA PRO A 10 -12.30 20.70 19.08
C PRO A 10 -11.53 21.96 18.61
N THR A 11 -10.23 21.98 18.84
CA THR A 11 -9.33 22.93 18.17
C THR A 11 -9.32 22.66 16.67
N THR A 12 -9.85 23.62 15.91
CA THR A 12 -9.68 23.76 14.47
C THR A 12 -8.19 23.92 14.17
N SER A 13 -7.54 22.87 13.68
CA SER A 13 -6.27 23.04 12.97
C SER A 13 -6.60 23.52 11.56
N GLU A 14 -6.27 24.77 11.25
CA GLU A 14 -6.21 25.26 9.87
C GLU A 14 -5.23 24.39 9.08
N GLY A 15 -5.76 23.46 8.30
CA GLY A 15 -4.95 22.55 7.49
C GLY A 15 -5.83 21.69 6.61
N ILE A 16 -6.12 22.18 5.39
CA ILE A 16 -6.54 21.42 4.19
C ILE A 16 -7.45 20.19 4.49
N GLY A 17 -8.43 20.35 5.36
CA GLY A 17 -9.33 19.29 5.78
C GLY A 17 -10.75 19.74 5.50
N ALA A 18 -11.44 19.04 4.61
CA ALA A 18 -12.90 19.17 4.54
C ALA A 18 -13.48 18.87 5.92
N ASP A 19 -14.47 19.64 6.37
CA ASP A 19 -15.23 19.44 7.63
C ASP A 19 -16.14 18.20 7.48
N LEU A 20 -15.49 17.06 7.30
CA LEU A 20 -16.11 15.76 7.19
C LEU A 20 -16.16 15.16 8.61
N PRO A 21 -17.27 14.53 9.01
CA PRO A 21 -17.39 13.89 10.32
C PRO A 21 -16.62 12.57 10.36
N VAL A 22 -15.32 12.60 10.02
CA VAL A 22 -14.44 11.43 9.93
C VAL A 22 -14.37 10.72 11.26
N SER A 23 -14.33 11.47 12.37
CA SER A 23 -14.31 10.91 13.72
C SER A 23 -15.56 10.06 14.01
N ASP A 24 -16.75 10.61 13.77
CA ASP A 24 -18.00 9.90 14.06
C ASP A 24 -18.20 8.72 13.11
N MET A 25 -17.93 8.92 11.82
CA MET A 25 -17.97 7.87 10.81
C MET A 25 -17.05 6.70 11.15
N LEU A 26 -15.81 6.99 11.54
CA LEU A 26 -14.83 5.98 11.92
C LEU A 26 -15.24 5.26 13.22
N SER A 27 -15.70 6.01 14.22
CA SER A 27 -16.17 5.46 15.50
C SER A 27 -17.31 4.46 15.29
N GLU A 28 -18.31 4.82 14.49
CA GLU A 28 -19.44 3.94 14.18
C GLU A 28 -19.02 2.74 13.33
N ALA A 29 -18.11 2.91 12.37
CA ALA A 29 -17.58 1.80 11.58
C ALA A 29 -16.80 0.79 12.44
N LEU A 30 -15.96 1.28 13.36
CA LEU A 30 -15.18 0.45 14.29
C LEU A 30 -16.07 -0.33 15.25
N LYS A 31 -17.08 0.32 15.85
CA LYS A 31 -18.06 -0.33 16.74
C LYS A 31 -18.87 -1.39 16.00
N ALA A 32 -19.22 -1.12 14.75
CA ALA A 32 -19.97 -2.05 13.91
C ALA A 32 -19.12 -3.20 13.35
N GLY A 33 -17.80 -3.19 13.56
CA GLY A 33 -16.93 -4.25 13.04
C GLY A 33 -16.72 -4.20 11.53
N ARG A 34 -16.96 -3.05 10.88
CA ARG A 34 -16.97 -2.92 9.42
C ARG A 34 -15.84 -2.05 8.89
N ALA A 35 -14.84 -1.73 9.72
CA ALA A 35 -13.70 -0.96 9.30
C ALA A 35 -12.60 -1.87 8.69
N LEU A 36 -12.06 -1.45 7.55
CA LEU A 36 -10.77 -1.90 7.03
C LEU A 36 -9.76 -0.76 7.27
N ILE A 37 -8.80 -1.00 8.15
CA ILE A 37 -7.77 -0.03 8.51
C ILE A 37 -6.49 -0.40 7.78
N LEU A 38 -6.03 0.49 6.91
CA LEU A 38 -4.80 0.36 6.15
C LEU A 38 -3.79 1.38 6.68
N LEU A 39 -2.69 0.91 7.26
CA LEU A 39 -1.60 1.75 7.75
C LEU A 39 -0.37 1.48 6.90
N ASP A 40 -0.07 2.43 6.02
CA ASP A 40 1.07 2.35 5.10
C ASP A 40 2.33 2.97 5.72
N GLY A 41 3.48 2.31 5.56
CA GLY A 41 4.79 2.90 5.86
C GLY A 41 5.08 3.15 7.35
N LEU A 42 4.86 2.17 8.24
CA LEU A 42 5.16 2.34 9.68
C LEU A 42 6.62 2.73 10.01
N ASP A 43 7.57 2.53 9.09
CA ASP A 43 8.97 2.90 9.28
C ASP A 43 9.33 4.35 8.93
N GLU A 44 8.40 5.13 8.38
CA GLU A 44 8.64 6.53 8.01
C GLU A 44 8.84 7.46 9.22
N VAL A 45 8.53 6.98 10.43
CA VAL A 45 8.84 7.68 11.68
C VAL A 45 10.36 7.72 11.86
N ARG A 46 10.95 8.90 11.68
CA ARG A 46 12.41 9.12 11.67
C ARG A 46 13.07 8.95 13.05
N ASP A 47 12.38 9.35 14.11
CA ASP A 47 12.88 9.22 15.49
C ASP A 47 12.53 7.83 16.04
N LEU A 48 13.53 7.11 16.57
CA LEU A 48 13.35 5.74 17.08
C LEU A 48 12.43 5.68 18.31
N ASN A 49 12.49 6.65 19.22
CA ASN A 49 11.64 6.69 20.41
C ASN A 49 10.19 6.98 20.02
N MET A 50 10.00 7.89 19.06
CA MET A 50 8.68 8.13 18.48
C MET A 50 8.17 6.90 17.74
N ARG A 51 9.03 6.16 17.03
CA ARG A 51 8.64 4.95 16.31
C ARG A 51 8.13 3.87 17.25
N ASN A 52 8.82 3.62 18.37
CA ASN A 52 8.34 2.69 19.40
C ASN A 52 6.95 3.10 19.89
N THR A 53 6.79 4.37 20.24
CA THR A 53 5.50 4.90 20.72
C THR A 53 4.41 4.71 19.68
N VAL A 54 4.68 4.99 18.40
CA VAL A 54 3.69 4.83 17.32
C VAL A 54 3.30 3.38 17.15
N VAL A 55 4.27 2.45 17.11
CA VAL A 55 3.98 1.02 16.97
C VAL A 55 3.18 0.51 18.17
N GLU A 56 3.55 0.89 19.39
CA GLU A 56 2.78 0.56 20.61
C GLU A 56 1.32 1.02 20.50
N ARG A 57 1.09 2.28 20.10
CA ARG A 57 -0.27 2.82 19.93
C ARG A 57 -1.06 2.10 18.85
N VAL A 58 -0.41 1.73 17.75
CA VAL A 58 -1.03 0.96 16.68
C VAL A 58 -1.38 -0.45 17.15
N MET A 59 -0.53 -1.08 17.95
CA MET A 59 -0.79 -2.40 18.54
C MET A 59 -1.91 -2.34 19.57
N ASP A 60 -1.96 -1.33 20.43
CA ASP A 60 -3.06 -1.10 21.36
C ASP A 60 -4.40 -0.94 20.61
N PHE A 61 -4.39 -0.15 19.54
CA PHE A 61 -5.56 0.07 18.70
C PHE A 61 -6.02 -1.21 18.01
N TYR A 62 -5.09 -1.99 17.45
CA TYR A 62 -5.37 -3.32 16.89
C TYR A 62 -5.97 -4.26 17.94
N ALA A 63 -5.32 -4.39 19.11
CA ALA A 63 -5.74 -5.29 20.18
C ALA A 63 -7.16 -4.97 20.66
N PHE A 64 -7.52 -3.69 20.72
CA PHE A 64 -8.85 -3.24 21.16
C PHE A 64 -9.95 -3.50 20.12
N HIS A 65 -9.65 -3.36 18.82
CA HIS A 65 -10.68 -3.35 17.77
C HIS A 65 -10.75 -4.60 16.88
N HIS A 66 -9.70 -5.42 16.77
CA HIS A 66 -9.66 -6.54 15.82
C HIS A 66 -10.77 -7.60 16.06
N ARG A 67 -11.08 -7.89 17.34
CA ARG A 67 -12.10 -8.89 17.72
C ARG A 67 -13.53 -8.49 17.38
N GLN A 68 -13.78 -7.23 17.03
CA GLN A 68 -15.11 -6.74 16.70
C GLN A 68 -15.49 -7.00 15.23
N GLY A 69 -14.61 -7.62 14.43
CA GLY A 69 -14.81 -7.90 13.00
C GLY A 69 -14.00 -7.00 12.07
N ASN A 70 -13.37 -5.95 12.62
CA ASN A 70 -12.51 -5.03 11.88
C ASN A 70 -11.29 -5.74 11.30
N LYS A 71 -10.83 -5.25 10.14
CA LYS A 71 -9.65 -5.76 9.44
C LYS A 71 -8.53 -4.74 9.46
N PHE A 72 -7.31 -5.24 9.56
CA PHE A 72 -6.11 -4.42 9.67
C PHE A 72 -5.07 -4.91 8.67
N VAL A 73 -4.47 -3.98 7.93
CA VAL A 73 -3.30 -4.22 7.10
C VAL A 73 -2.27 -3.15 7.45
N LEU A 74 -1.08 -3.60 7.79
CA LEU A 74 0.03 -2.78 8.23
C LEU A 74 1.19 -3.06 7.28
N THR A 75 1.80 -2.03 6.71
CA THR A 75 2.98 -2.18 5.85
C THR A 75 4.18 -1.44 6.45
N SER A 76 5.37 -1.94 6.16
CA SER A 76 6.64 -1.33 6.56
C SER A 76 7.78 -1.91 5.73
N ARG A 77 8.86 -1.16 5.54
CA ARG A 77 10.12 -1.75 5.06
C ARG A 77 10.72 -2.67 6.12
N VAL A 78 11.36 -3.75 5.67
CA VAL A 78 11.99 -4.79 6.52
C VAL A 78 12.93 -4.19 7.58
N VAL A 79 13.74 -3.18 7.21
CA VAL A 79 14.70 -2.55 8.13
C VAL A 79 13.99 -1.83 9.29
N GLY A 80 12.89 -1.13 9.01
CA GLY A 80 12.14 -0.44 10.05
C GLY A 80 11.28 -1.38 10.88
N TYR A 81 10.71 -2.41 10.26
CA TYR A 81 9.96 -3.47 10.93
C TYR A 81 10.80 -4.20 11.98
N ARG A 82 12.03 -4.60 11.65
CA ARG A 82 12.91 -5.33 12.59
C ARG A 82 13.31 -4.53 13.82
N ALA A 83 13.37 -3.20 13.71
CA ALA A 83 13.72 -2.34 14.85
C ALA A 83 12.61 -2.33 15.91
N VAL A 84 11.35 -2.47 15.49
CA VAL A 84 10.18 -2.40 16.35
C VAL A 84 9.14 -3.41 15.85
N ARG A 85 9.44 -4.70 16.02
CA ARG A 85 8.61 -5.79 15.49
C ARG A 85 7.26 -5.81 16.23
N PRO A 86 6.13 -5.47 15.57
CA PRO A 86 4.83 -5.51 16.20
C PRO A 86 4.41 -6.96 16.44
N SER A 87 3.80 -7.22 17.60
CA SER A 87 3.35 -8.55 17.99
C SER A 87 2.05 -8.44 18.77
N ALA A 88 1.03 -9.13 18.32
CA ALA A 88 -0.27 -9.23 18.97
C ALA A 88 -0.90 -10.59 18.65
N GLU A 89 -1.88 -11.00 19.45
CA GLU A 89 -2.70 -12.18 19.14
C GLU A 89 -3.40 -12.00 17.78
N ASP A 90 -3.51 -13.06 16.99
CA ASP A 90 -4.12 -13.08 15.66
C ASP A 90 -3.46 -12.15 14.60
N LEU A 91 -2.32 -11.53 14.90
CA LEU A 91 -1.56 -10.74 13.94
C LEU A 91 -0.65 -11.66 13.13
N VAL A 92 -0.90 -11.73 11.81
CA VAL A 92 -0.09 -12.52 10.87
C VAL A 92 0.96 -11.63 10.22
N GLU A 93 2.22 -12.09 10.23
CA GLU A 93 3.33 -11.45 9.52
C GLU A 93 3.53 -12.10 8.16
N CYS A 94 3.59 -11.26 7.12
CA CYS A 94 3.91 -11.68 5.74
C CYS A 94 5.03 -10.80 5.20
N THR A 95 5.93 -11.38 4.40
CA THR A 95 6.94 -10.64 3.65
C THR A 95 6.55 -10.62 2.18
N ILE A 96 6.52 -9.45 1.56
CA ILE A 96 6.44 -9.34 0.10
C ILE A 96 7.81 -9.75 -0.43
N VAL A 97 7.84 -10.83 -1.21
CA VAL A 97 9.04 -11.36 -1.84
C VAL A 97 9.15 -10.84 -3.28
N ASP A 98 10.33 -11.05 -3.86
CA ASP A 98 10.56 -10.77 -5.27
C ASP A 98 9.66 -11.63 -6.16
N PHE A 99 9.33 -11.12 -7.34
CA PHE A 99 8.57 -11.86 -8.34
C PHE A 99 9.39 -12.97 -8.99
N GLU A 100 8.74 -14.12 -9.13
CA GLU A 100 9.17 -15.23 -9.94
C GLU A 100 8.95 -14.95 -11.45
N ASP A 101 9.49 -15.81 -12.31
CA ASP A 101 9.46 -15.62 -13.77
C ASP A 101 8.03 -15.52 -14.33
N ASP A 102 7.12 -16.35 -13.83
CA ASP A 102 5.71 -16.38 -14.23
C ASP A 102 4.95 -15.15 -13.75
N GLU A 103 5.23 -14.68 -12.53
CA GLU A 103 4.66 -13.44 -11.98
C GLU A 103 5.12 -12.20 -12.77
N ILE A 104 6.37 -12.19 -13.24
CA ILE A 104 6.88 -11.14 -14.14
C ILE A 104 6.18 -11.18 -15.48
N GLU A 105 6.02 -12.36 -16.07
CA GLU A 105 5.31 -12.48 -17.35
C GLU A 105 3.86 -12.03 -17.23
N GLU A 106 3.19 -12.42 -16.15
CA GLU A 106 1.83 -11.99 -15.86
C GLU A 106 1.75 -10.47 -15.66
N PHE A 107 2.64 -9.90 -14.84
CA PHE A 107 2.68 -8.46 -14.58
C PHE A 107 2.87 -7.68 -15.89
N ILE A 108 3.84 -8.07 -16.72
CA ILE A 108 4.12 -7.35 -17.98
C ILE A 108 2.92 -7.45 -18.91
N GLY A 109 2.30 -8.62 -19.02
CA GLY A 109 1.09 -8.80 -19.84
C GLY A 109 -0.07 -7.91 -19.38
N GLN A 110 -0.34 -7.85 -18.08
CA GLN A 110 -1.37 -6.97 -17.53
C GLN A 110 -1.02 -5.48 -17.70
N TRP A 111 0.25 -5.14 -17.49
CA TRP A 111 0.73 -3.77 -17.55
C TRP A 111 0.69 -3.18 -18.95
N THR A 112 1.22 -3.86 -19.96
CA THR A 112 1.19 -3.36 -21.35
C THR A 112 -0.24 -3.26 -21.88
N ALA A 113 -1.10 -4.23 -21.54
CA ALA A 113 -2.51 -4.19 -21.89
C ALA A 113 -3.23 -2.98 -21.25
N ALA A 114 -2.95 -2.69 -19.97
CA ALA A 114 -3.52 -1.55 -19.27
C ALA A 114 -3.05 -0.21 -19.88
N LEU A 115 -1.77 -0.10 -20.22
CA LEU A 115 -1.19 1.10 -20.83
C LEU A 115 -1.76 1.39 -22.21
N GLU A 116 -1.80 0.41 -23.12
CA GLU A 116 -2.31 0.63 -24.47
C GLU A 116 -3.81 0.90 -24.47
N LYS A 117 -4.55 0.21 -23.59
CA LYS A 117 -5.98 0.48 -23.39
C LYS A 117 -6.22 1.90 -22.87
N GLN A 118 -5.34 2.43 -22.02
CA GLN A 118 -5.42 3.80 -21.54
C GLN A 118 -5.09 4.82 -22.65
N ALA A 119 -4.11 4.53 -23.50
CA ALA A 119 -3.66 5.44 -24.56
C ALA A 119 -4.62 5.49 -25.76
N GLN A 120 -5.14 4.34 -26.18
CA GLN A 120 -5.85 4.18 -27.45
C GLN A 120 -7.30 3.67 -27.28
N GLY A 121 -7.74 3.43 -26.05
CA GLY A 121 -9.03 2.80 -25.77
C GLY A 121 -9.03 1.30 -26.01
N ASN A 122 -10.20 0.67 -25.91
CA ASN A 122 -10.34 -0.78 -26.07
C ASN A 122 -10.47 -1.18 -27.55
N THR A 123 -9.39 -1.05 -28.32
CA THR A 123 -9.34 -1.35 -29.76
C THR A 123 -8.49 -2.59 -30.07
N SER A 124 -8.68 -3.17 -31.25
CA SER A 124 -7.83 -4.28 -31.73
C SER A 124 -6.38 -3.85 -31.94
N ILE A 125 -6.14 -2.58 -32.26
CA ILE A 125 -4.80 -2.00 -32.43
C ILE A 125 -4.09 -1.94 -31.08
N ALA A 126 -4.76 -1.42 -30.04
CA ALA A 126 -4.23 -1.40 -28.67
C ALA A 126 -3.81 -2.80 -28.19
N SER A 127 -4.59 -3.83 -28.51
CA SER A 127 -4.25 -5.21 -28.15
C SER A 127 -3.03 -5.75 -28.92
N ALA A 128 -2.86 -5.37 -30.19
CA ALA A 128 -1.71 -5.79 -30.99
C ALA A 128 -0.42 -5.08 -30.56
N ASP A 129 -0.52 -3.80 -30.23
CA ASP A 129 0.59 -2.99 -29.72
C ASP A 129 1.02 -3.50 -28.34
N ALA A 130 0.08 -3.77 -27.43
CA ALA A 130 0.37 -4.30 -26.10
C ALA A 130 1.09 -5.65 -26.14
N GLU A 131 0.69 -6.53 -27.06
CA GLU A 131 1.31 -7.84 -27.24
C GLU A 131 2.71 -7.73 -27.87
N THR A 132 2.92 -6.75 -28.77
CA THR A 132 4.25 -6.45 -29.31
C THR A 132 5.17 -5.93 -28.21
N GLU A 133 4.70 -4.99 -27.40
CA GLU A 133 5.47 -4.43 -26.30
C GLU A 133 5.80 -5.48 -25.24
N ARG A 134 4.83 -6.35 -24.91
CA ARG A 134 5.00 -7.47 -23.97
C ARG A 134 6.15 -8.38 -24.41
N ARG A 135 6.14 -8.83 -25.67
CA ARG A 135 7.20 -9.71 -26.21
C ARG A 135 8.57 -9.08 -26.12
N GLU A 136 8.70 -7.83 -26.52
CA GLU A 136 9.98 -7.12 -26.49
C GLU A 136 10.50 -6.89 -25.07
N LEU A 137 9.62 -6.60 -24.10
CA LEU A 137 10.01 -6.47 -22.68
C LEU A 137 10.47 -7.81 -22.10
N LEU A 138 9.76 -8.90 -22.40
CA LEU A 138 10.14 -10.24 -21.98
C LEU A 138 11.46 -10.67 -22.61
N ASP A 139 11.67 -10.37 -23.89
CA ASP A 139 12.91 -10.68 -24.59
C ASP A 139 14.10 -9.97 -23.93
N ALA A 140 13.95 -8.68 -23.61
CA ALA A 140 14.98 -7.90 -22.92
C ALA A 140 15.28 -8.43 -21.50
N ILE A 141 14.27 -8.87 -20.76
CA ILE A 141 14.41 -9.46 -19.43
C ILE A 141 15.14 -10.81 -19.51
N ASN A 142 14.73 -11.68 -20.43
CA ASN A 142 15.27 -13.03 -20.57
C ASN A 142 16.74 -13.04 -21.04
N HIS A 143 17.12 -12.08 -21.88
CA HIS A 143 18.48 -12.00 -22.43
C HIS A 143 19.45 -11.17 -21.58
N ASN A 144 18.99 -10.47 -20.55
CA ASN A 144 19.84 -9.64 -19.70
C ASN A 144 19.62 -9.93 -18.20
N PRO A 145 20.53 -10.69 -17.56
CA PRO A 145 20.44 -11.05 -16.15
C PRO A 145 20.31 -9.84 -15.20
N GLY A 146 20.95 -8.71 -15.55
CA GLY A 146 20.82 -7.48 -14.75
C GLY A 146 19.43 -6.87 -14.85
N VAL A 147 18.83 -6.88 -16.04
CA VAL A 147 17.44 -6.44 -16.24
C VAL A 147 16.48 -7.40 -15.55
N ARG A 148 16.74 -8.71 -15.60
CA ARG A 148 15.95 -9.72 -14.86
C ARG A 148 15.97 -9.51 -13.36
N GLN A 149 17.13 -9.18 -12.79
CA GLN A 149 17.24 -8.90 -11.36
C GLN A 149 16.49 -7.63 -10.96
N LEU A 150 16.45 -6.60 -11.81
CA LEU A 150 15.63 -5.42 -11.55
C LEU A 150 14.14 -5.73 -11.70
N ALA A 151 13.77 -6.55 -12.69
CA ALA A 151 12.40 -6.97 -12.94
C ALA A 151 11.78 -7.80 -11.80
N SER A 152 12.61 -8.46 -10.96
CA SER A 152 12.12 -9.20 -9.79
C SER A 152 11.52 -8.31 -8.71
N THR A 153 11.86 -7.02 -8.67
CA THR A 153 11.28 -6.09 -7.72
C THR A 153 10.11 -5.35 -8.39
N PRO A 154 8.86 -5.49 -7.89
CA PRO A 154 7.67 -4.93 -8.57
C PRO A 154 7.78 -3.44 -8.88
N LEU A 155 8.36 -2.65 -7.98
CA LEU A 155 8.59 -1.23 -8.18
C LEU A 155 9.57 -0.96 -9.33
N LEU A 156 10.65 -1.74 -9.43
CA LEU A 156 11.68 -1.55 -10.45
C LEU A 156 11.24 -2.09 -11.82
N LEU A 157 10.35 -3.09 -11.86
CA LEU A 157 9.73 -3.58 -13.10
C LEU A 157 8.94 -2.48 -13.84
N THR A 158 8.44 -1.48 -13.12
CA THR A 158 7.79 -0.31 -13.74
C THR A 158 8.77 0.58 -14.51
N ILE A 159 10.07 0.57 -14.19
CA ILE A 159 11.06 1.47 -14.79
C ILE A 159 11.37 1.10 -16.25
N PRO A 160 11.70 -0.16 -16.61
CA PRO A 160 11.85 -0.57 -18.01
C PRO A 160 10.58 -0.28 -18.83
N ALA A 161 9.40 -0.56 -18.27
CA ALA A 161 8.13 -0.32 -18.92
C ALA A 161 7.86 1.18 -19.16
N LEU A 162 8.26 2.06 -18.23
CA LEU A 162 8.13 3.52 -18.38
C LEU A 162 9.21 4.12 -19.29
N MET A 163 10.44 3.58 -19.28
CA MET A 163 11.55 4.09 -20.08
C MET A 163 11.36 3.84 -21.57
N LYS A 164 10.82 2.68 -21.95
CA LYS A 164 10.60 2.31 -23.35
C LYS A 164 9.66 3.27 -24.09
N ARG A 165 8.71 3.88 -23.39
CA ARG A 165 7.78 4.88 -23.95
C ARG A 165 8.42 6.24 -24.24
N ARG A 166 9.59 6.55 -23.64
CA ARG A 166 10.28 7.84 -23.84
C ARG A 166 11.36 7.80 -24.93
N GLY A 167 11.67 6.63 -25.47
CA GLY A 167 12.58 6.45 -26.63
C GLY A 167 11.79 6.22 -27.89
#